data_AF-A0AAD4IJ89-F1
#
_entry.id   AF-A0AAD4IJ89-F1
#
_cell.length_a   1.000
_cell.length_b   1.000
_cell.length_c   1.000
_cell.angle_alpha   90.00
_cell.angle_beta   90.00
_cell.angle_gamma   90.00
#
_symmetry.space_group_name_H-M   'P 1'
#
loop_
_entity.id
_entity.type
_entity.pdbx_description
1 polymer ?
#
loop_
_entity_poly.entity_id
_entity_poly.type
_entity_poly.pdbx_seq_one_letter_code
_entity_poly.pdbx_strand_id
1 'polypeptide(L)'
;MYRRFSEGSDSHLTETAMLDKYLQFALRKSNQAIQTLVKKQKMSDKAARTDKVTLMTCAILFTSMCCLQGYQRDAIEHVRSGIRMLNEADEEEDERFGHPIELESLRTIFVGFDTQIRAMMPTHLSHTWVAKPKTKTLSTSLTQTLSLSALRAMLGHTQSLLNSIHAFNQKTKLRPAEEFNEVHSECTELIMRFNRGATIMEQFWKQAPTFGDEFLQPLTALELTQAQMEYLLRDPRSDLVVKFPCLNSFKQAQGLFKHPFDVTAQFVRIFELADKLLPLSGAHTPIFQTPMGPTSALWLISVRAPSSCQTLRKRAVRLMLTHPRREGFWDGMLAGQIAEEALRLEQERARAELGLFDHDLNHDLEVPEHLRIIAFYLTHPEDSDRTVKVEFSDARDLAIGIPGSVRWISW
;
A
#
# COMPACT_ATOMS: atom_id res chain seq x y z
N MET A 1 -21.35 -12.16 0.19
CA MET A 1 -20.59 -10.95 0.54
C MET A 1 -20.18 -10.18 -0.71
N TYR A 2 -19.24 -10.70 -1.52
CA TYR A 2 -18.79 -10.02 -2.76
C TYR A 2 -19.93 -9.54 -3.68
N ARG A 3 -20.95 -10.39 -3.91
CA ARG A 3 -22.12 -10.00 -4.71
C ARG A 3 -22.81 -8.72 -4.21
N ARG A 4 -22.98 -8.55 -2.88
CA ARG A 4 -23.59 -7.35 -2.29
C ARG A 4 -22.69 -6.13 -2.42
N PHE A 5 -21.38 -6.35 -2.34
CA PHE A 5 -20.40 -5.31 -2.60
C PHE A 5 -20.45 -4.85 -4.06
N SER A 6 -20.46 -5.77 -5.04
CA SER A 6 -20.52 -5.44 -6.47
C SER A 6 -21.86 -4.83 -6.91
N GLU A 7 -22.96 -5.12 -6.21
CA GLU A 7 -24.27 -4.49 -6.44
C GLU A 7 -24.36 -3.08 -5.81
N GLY A 8 -23.40 -2.71 -4.96
CA GLY A 8 -23.35 -1.41 -4.27
C GLY A 8 -22.71 -0.31 -5.11
N SER A 9 -22.46 0.82 -4.47
CA SER A 9 -21.78 1.99 -5.04
C SER A 9 -20.62 2.50 -4.18
N ASP A 10 -20.28 1.76 -3.12
CA ASP A 10 -19.33 2.16 -2.08
C ASP A 10 -18.10 1.24 -2.11
N SER A 11 -16.98 1.65 -1.50
CA SER A 11 -15.75 0.83 -1.40
C SER A 11 -15.78 -0.18 -0.25
N HIS A 12 -16.90 -0.31 0.43
CA HIS A 12 -17.17 -1.28 1.48
C HIS A 12 -18.66 -1.62 1.53
N LEU A 13 -19.02 -2.59 2.37
CA LEU A 13 -20.43 -2.95 2.58
C LEU A 13 -21.10 -1.97 3.53
N THR A 14 -22.20 -1.36 3.10
CA THR A 14 -23.01 -0.45 3.93
C THR A 14 -23.72 -1.17 5.08
N GLU A 15 -24.13 -0.42 6.11
CA GLU A 15 -24.93 -0.99 7.22
C GLU A 15 -26.24 -1.61 6.70
N THR A 16 -26.87 -0.98 5.70
CA THR A 16 -28.08 -1.54 5.08
C THR A 16 -27.78 -2.87 4.40
N ALA A 17 -26.63 -3.02 3.74
CA ALA A 17 -26.23 -4.31 3.16
C ALA A 17 -26.01 -5.38 4.24
N MET A 18 -25.56 -5.01 5.44
CA MET A 18 -25.40 -5.91 6.59
C MET A 18 -26.72 -6.48 7.14
N LEU A 19 -27.87 -5.87 6.79
CA LEU A 19 -29.19 -6.40 7.14
C LEU A 19 -29.63 -7.56 6.24
N ASP A 20 -28.92 -7.84 5.14
CA ASP A 20 -29.24 -8.95 4.25
C ASP A 20 -29.13 -10.31 4.95
N LYS A 21 -30.20 -11.10 4.91
CA LYS A 21 -30.29 -12.39 5.60
C LYS A 21 -29.20 -13.40 5.18
N TYR A 22 -28.81 -13.39 3.91
CA TYR A 22 -27.77 -14.31 3.41
C TYR A 22 -26.39 -13.85 3.84
N LEU A 23 -26.14 -12.54 3.85
CA LEU A 23 -24.92 -11.97 4.38
C LEU A 23 -24.75 -12.25 5.87
N GLN A 24 -25.80 -12.03 6.67
CA GLN A 24 -25.79 -12.37 8.09
C GLN A 24 -25.55 -13.86 8.33
N PHE A 25 -26.17 -14.74 7.54
CA PHE A 25 -25.90 -16.17 7.61
C PHE A 25 -24.44 -16.49 7.33
N ALA A 26 -23.86 -15.92 6.26
CA ALA A 26 -22.46 -16.12 5.91
C ALA A 26 -21.51 -15.62 7.02
N LEU A 27 -21.78 -14.45 7.59
CA LEU A 27 -21.00 -13.89 8.71
C LEU A 27 -21.07 -14.78 9.95
N ARG A 28 -22.25 -15.27 10.32
CA ARG A 28 -22.40 -16.22 11.43
C ARG A 28 -21.59 -17.49 11.20
N LYS A 29 -21.58 -18.01 9.96
CA LYS A 29 -20.78 -19.19 9.61
C LYS A 29 -19.28 -18.93 9.64
N SER A 30 -18.82 -17.78 9.18
CA SER A 30 -17.43 -17.36 9.32
C SER A 30 -17.01 -17.25 10.78
N ASN A 31 -17.82 -16.59 11.62
CA ASN A 31 -17.54 -16.46 13.05
C ASN A 31 -17.50 -17.83 13.75
N GLN A 32 -18.42 -18.74 13.41
CA GLN A 32 -18.39 -20.12 13.90
C GLN A 32 -17.10 -20.83 13.49
N ALA A 33 -16.67 -20.70 12.22
CA ALA A 33 -15.42 -21.28 11.74
C ALA A 33 -14.20 -20.74 12.49
N ILE A 34 -14.10 -19.42 12.68
CA ILE A 34 -13.04 -18.76 13.47
C ILE A 34 -12.99 -19.35 14.87
N GLN A 35 -14.14 -19.40 15.57
CA GLN A 35 -14.21 -19.90 16.94
C GLN A 35 -13.78 -21.37 17.04
N THR A 36 -14.20 -22.22 16.09
CA THR A 36 -13.78 -23.62 16.05
C THR A 36 -12.27 -23.76 15.82
N LEU A 37 -11.71 -22.98 14.90
CA LEU A 37 -10.27 -22.99 14.60
C LEU A 37 -9.44 -22.54 15.80
N VAL A 38 -9.83 -21.43 16.44
CA VAL A 38 -9.16 -20.92 17.64
C VAL A 38 -9.22 -21.93 18.80
N LYS A 39 -10.37 -22.60 18.99
CA LYS A 39 -10.51 -23.66 20.01
C LYS A 39 -9.58 -24.84 19.72
N LYS A 40 -9.51 -25.31 18.47
CA LYS A 40 -8.61 -26.40 18.08
C LYS A 40 -7.14 -26.05 18.29
N GLN A 41 -6.74 -24.81 17.96
CA GLN A 41 -5.38 -24.33 18.18
C GLN A 41 -5.00 -24.32 19.67
N LYS A 42 -5.92 -23.93 20.56
CA LYS A 42 -5.68 -23.95 22.02
C LYS A 42 -5.57 -25.35 22.62
N MET A 43 -6.10 -26.38 21.95
CA MET A 43 -6.12 -27.76 22.43
C MET A 43 -4.91 -28.58 21.94
N SER A 44 -4.11 -28.06 21.02
CA SER A 44 -2.95 -28.74 20.45
C SER A 44 -1.68 -27.95 20.76
N ASP A 45 -0.73 -28.56 21.46
CA ASP A 45 0.53 -27.91 21.85
C ASP A 45 1.45 -27.56 20.67
N LYS A 46 1.22 -28.17 19.49
CA LYS A 46 1.92 -27.82 18.25
C LYS A 46 1.02 -28.10 17.04
N ALA A 47 0.52 -27.05 16.39
CA ALA A 47 -0.22 -27.19 15.14
C ALA A 47 0.71 -27.78 14.07
N ALA A 48 0.30 -28.88 13.43
CA ALA A 48 1.06 -29.47 12.34
C ALA A 48 1.19 -28.47 11.17
N ARG A 49 2.23 -28.60 10.35
CA ARG A 49 2.43 -27.75 9.16
C ARG A 49 1.19 -27.72 8.24
N THR A 50 0.43 -28.82 8.15
CA THR A 50 -0.85 -28.91 7.42
C THR A 50 -1.93 -28.01 8.00
N ASP A 51 -2.04 -27.99 9.34
CA ASP A 51 -3.00 -27.17 10.05
C ASP A 51 -2.65 -25.69 9.91
N LYS A 52 -1.36 -25.35 9.95
CA LYS A 52 -0.87 -23.98 9.69
C LYS A 52 -1.26 -23.49 8.29
N VAL A 53 -1.10 -24.31 7.25
CA VAL A 53 -1.49 -23.94 5.87
C VAL A 53 -2.99 -23.73 5.74
N THR A 54 -3.80 -24.58 6.41
CA THR A 54 -5.25 -24.38 6.49
C THR A 54 -5.61 -23.09 7.21
N LEU A 55 -5.01 -22.85 8.38
CA LEU A 55 -5.24 -21.64 9.20
C LEU A 55 -4.81 -20.36 8.48
N MET A 56 -3.69 -20.38 7.77
CA MET A 56 -3.24 -19.29 6.91
C MET A 56 -4.23 -18.98 5.78
N THR A 57 -4.78 -20.03 5.15
CA THR A 57 -5.82 -19.86 4.13
C THR A 57 -7.07 -19.21 4.72
N CYS A 58 -7.51 -19.67 5.90
CA CYS A 58 -8.60 -19.04 6.63
C CYS A 58 -8.29 -17.58 6.99
N ALA A 59 -7.07 -17.27 7.43
CA ALA A 59 -6.65 -15.91 7.75
C ALA A 59 -6.79 -14.98 6.53
N ILE A 60 -6.38 -15.40 5.32
CA ILE A 60 -6.55 -14.62 4.08
C ILE A 60 -8.03 -14.35 3.77
N LEU A 61 -8.88 -15.37 3.93
CA LEU A 61 -10.32 -15.24 3.71
C LEU A 61 -10.97 -14.29 4.71
N PHE A 62 -10.59 -14.38 6.00
CA PHE A 62 -11.10 -13.49 7.03
C PHE A 62 -10.56 -12.07 6.88
N THR A 63 -9.29 -11.88 6.52
CA THR A 63 -8.76 -10.56 6.13
C THR A 63 -9.58 -9.94 5.01
N SER A 64 -9.87 -10.70 3.94
CA SER A 64 -10.68 -10.21 2.81
C SER A 64 -12.11 -9.84 3.22
N MET A 65 -12.69 -10.64 4.12
CA MET A 65 -14.02 -10.40 4.70
C MET A 65 -14.06 -9.11 5.54
N CYS A 66 -13.12 -8.96 6.47
CA CYS A 66 -12.96 -7.76 7.28
C CYS A 66 -12.72 -6.52 6.40
N CYS A 67 -11.91 -6.64 5.33
CA CYS A 67 -11.70 -5.54 4.38
C CYS A 67 -13.02 -5.14 3.70
N LEU A 68 -13.81 -6.08 3.20
CA LEU A 68 -15.12 -5.77 2.60
C LEU A 68 -16.11 -5.14 3.58
N GLN A 69 -15.99 -5.42 4.88
CA GLN A 69 -16.82 -4.82 5.94
C GLN A 69 -16.30 -3.47 6.43
N GLY A 70 -15.07 -3.09 6.06
CA GLY A 70 -14.38 -1.92 6.61
C GLY A 70 -13.70 -2.15 7.97
N TYR A 71 -13.66 -3.39 8.48
CA TYR A 71 -13.11 -3.73 9.79
C TYR A 71 -11.58 -3.85 9.74
N GLN A 72 -10.91 -2.71 9.64
CA GLN A 72 -9.46 -2.63 9.38
C GLN A 72 -8.62 -3.29 10.48
N ARG A 73 -8.99 -3.11 11.75
CA ARG A 73 -8.25 -3.67 12.90
C ARG A 73 -8.22 -5.19 12.87
N ASP A 74 -9.38 -5.82 12.70
CA ASP A 74 -9.48 -7.28 12.63
C ASP A 74 -8.73 -7.85 11.43
N ALA A 75 -8.82 -7.17 10.28
CA ALA A 75 -8.07 -7.55 9.09
C ALA A 75 -6.54 -7.57 9.34
N ILE A 76 -6.02 -6.57 10.06
CA ILE A 76 -4.61 -6.47 10.45
C ILE A 76 -4.22 -7.63 11.38
N GLU A 77 -5.04 -7.98 12.37
CA GLU A 77 -4.76 -9.10 13.28
C GLU A 77 -4.74 -10.46 12.56
N HIS A 78 -5.64 -10.67 11.60
CA HIS A 78 -5.63 -11.88 10.77
C HIS A 78 -4.34 -12.01 9.96
N VAL A 79 -3.87 -10.91 9.34
CA VAL A 79 -2.59 -10.90 8.61
C VAL A 79 -1.42 -11.13 9.56
N ARG A 80 -1.42 -10.48 10.72
CA ARG A 80 -0.37 -10.63 11.74
C ARG A 80 -0.22 -12.09 12.17
N SER A 81 -1.33 -12.75 12.49
CA SER A 81 -1.36 -14.17 12.85
C SER A 81 -0.90 -15.05 11.68
N GLY A 82 -1.36 -14.78 10.46
CA GLY A 82 -0.97 -15.49 9.25
C GLY A 82 0.53 -15.44 8.97
N ILE A 83 1.14 -14.26 9.09
CA ILE A 83 2.59 -14.08 8.91
C ILE A 83 3.39 -14.83 9.99
N ARG A 84 2.92 -14.85 11.25
CA ARG A 84 3.58 -15.65 12.31
C ARG A 84 3.59 -17.13 11.96
N MET A 85 2.43 -17.67 11.58
CA MET A 85 2.33 -19.08 11.15
C MET A 85 3.19 -19.39 9.93
N LEU A 86 3.30 -18.45 8.98
CA LEU A 86 4.17 -18.59 7.81
C LEU A 86 5.65 -18.66 8.21
N ASN A 87 6.09 -17.78 9.12
CA ASN A 87 7.46 -17.77 9.61
C ASN A 87 7.79 -19.05 10.40
N GLU A 88 6.86 -19.52 11.23
CA GLU A 88 7.01 -20.79 11.95
C GLU A 88 7.08 -21.99 10.99
N ALA A 89 6.28 -21.98 9.92
CA ALA A 89 6.31 -23.03 8.90
C ALA A 89 7.62 -23.04 8.09
N ASP A 90 8.33 -21.91 8.01
CA ASP A 90 9.65 -21.78 7.37
C ASP A 90 10.82 -22.26 8.23
N GLU A 91 10.57 -22.56 9.51
CA GLU A 91 11.56 -23.11 10.43
C GLU A 91 11.42 -24.64 10.56
N GLU A 92 10.28 -25.20 10.15
CA GLU A 92 10.02 -26.64 10.14
C GLU A 92 10.64 -27.31 8.91
N GLU A 93 11.40 -28.40 9.09
CA GLU A 93 12.03 -29.14 7.99
C GLU A 93 10.98 -29.65 6.97
N ASP A 94 11.41 -29.79 5.71
CA ASP A 94 10.58 -30.23 4.58
C ASP A 94 10.20 -31.72 4.71
N GLU A 95 9.28 -32.02 5.61
CA GLU A 95 8.50 -33.25 5.51
C GLU A 95 7.70 -33.20 4.20
N ARG A 96 7.86 -34.23 3.36
CA ARG A 96 7.17 -34.35 2.07
C ARG A 96 5.66 -34.14 2.29
N PHE A 97 5.19 -32.98 1.84
CA PHE A 97 3.92 -32.42 2.24
C PHE A 97 2.85 -32.63 1.16
N GLY A 98 1.64 -33.00 1.57
CA GLY A 98 0.50 -33.30 0.70
C GLY A 98 -0.69 -32.35 0.86
N HIS A 99 -0.48 -31.06 1.13
CA HIS A 99 -1.59 -30.10 1.17
C HIS A 99 -1.91 -29.55 -0.22
N PRO A 100 -3.20 -29.38 -0.59
CA PRO A 100 -3.58 -28.89 -1.93
C PRO A 100 -3.12 -27.46 -2.26
N ILE A 101 -2.91 -26.63 -1.22
CA ILE A 101 -2.46 -25.24 -1.35
C ILE A 101 -0.96 -25.16 -1.12
N GLU A 102 -0.26 -24.58 -2.09
CA GLU A 102 1.17 -24.31 -2.03
C GLU A 102 1.50 -23.18 -1.06
N LEU A 103 2.49 -23.40 -0.20
CA LEU A 103 2.96 -22.41 0.78
C LEU A 103 3.44 -21.11 0.11
N GLU A 104 4.06 -21.22 -1.08
CA GLU A 104 4.56 -20.06 -1.83
C GLU A 104 3.42 -19.13 -2.31
N SER A 105 2.27 -19.71 -2.67
CA SER A 105 1.09 -18.93 -3.05
C SER A 105 0.57 -18.12 -1.86
N LEU A 106 0.50 -18.73 -0.66
CA LEU A 106 0.13 -18.03 0.57
C LEU A 106 1.14 -16.94 0.94
N ARG A 107 2.44 -17.24 0.81
CA ARG A 107 3.52 -16.27 1.06
C ARG A 107 3.38 -15.02 0.19
N THR A 108 3.12 -15.20 -1.10
CA THR A 108 2.92 -14.07 -2.03
C THR A 108 1.78 -13.16 -1.55
N ILE A 109 0.67 -13.74 -1.11
CA ILE A 109 -0.48 -12.99 -0.60
C ILE A 109 -0.13 -12.26 0.70
N PHE A 110 0.51 -12.93 1.67
CA PHE A 110 0.90 -12.30 2.94
C PHE A 110 1.94 -11.21 2.76
N VAL A 111 2.92 -11.36 1.86
CA VAL A 111 3.88 -10.30 1.54
C VAL A 111 3.14 -9.11 0.91
N GLY A 112 2.16 -9.36 0.04
CA GLY A 112 1.30 -8.31 -0.51
C GLY A 112 0.54 -7.55 0.58
N PHE A 113 -0.09 -8.25 1.51
CA PHE A 113 -0.78 -7.62 2.66
C PHE A 113 0.18 -6.88 3.58
N ASP A 114 1.33 -7.48 3.93
CA ASP A 114 2.35 -6.84 4.77
C ASP A 114 2.84 -5.54 4.13
N THR A 115 2.99 -5.51 2.80
CA THR A 115 3.35 -4.30 2.05
C THR A 115 2.33 -3.19 2.23
N GLN A 116 1.04 -3.50 2.05
CA GLN A 116 -0.04 -2.52 2.22
C GLN A 116 -0.12 -2.00 3.66
N ILE A 117 -0.02 -2.90 4.65
CA ILE A 117 -0.04 -2.53 6.07
C ILE A 117 1.15 -1.61 6.38
N ARG A 118 2.37 -1.93 5.95
CA ARG A 118 3.54 -1.08 6.18
C ARG A 118 3.43 0.28 5.49
N ALA A 119 2.74 0.36 4.36
CA ALA A 119 2.49 1.64 3.68
C ALA A 119 1.57 2.58 4.50
N MET A 120 0.63 2.02 5.25
CA MET A 120 -0.34 2.76 6.07
C MET A 120 0.05 2.93 7.54
N MET A 121 0.85 2.00 8.07
CA MET A 121 1.14 1.89 9.50
C MET A 121 1.96 3.10 10.01
N PRO A 122 1.54 3.72 11.12
CA PRO A 122 2.34 4.73 11.80
C PRO A 122 3.73 4.22 12.17
N THR A 123 4.77 5.02 11.92
CA THR A 123 6.16 4.60 12.14
C THR A 123 6.45 4.11 13.55
N HIS A 124 5.83 4.71 14.57
CA HIS A 124 6.01 4.31 15.96
C HIS A 124 5.49 2.89 16.26
N LEU A 125 4.56 2.34 15.47
CA LEU A 125 4.08 0.96 15.62
C LEU A 125 4.92 -0.07 14.86
N SER A 126 5.90 0.37 14.07
CA SER A 126 6.70 -0.55 13.23
C SER A 126 7.46 -1.61 14.03
N HIS A 127 7.86 -1.31 15.27
CA HIS A 127 8.59 -2.23 16.15
C HIS A 127 7.71 -3.32 16.78
N THR A 128 6.40 -3.11 16.90
CA THR A 128 5.46 -4.12 17.42
C THR A 128 4.95 -5.04 16.30
N TRP A 129 5.27 -4.71 15.05
CA TRP A 129 4.85 -5.49 13.91
C TRP A 129 5.68 -6.77 13.76
N VAL A 130 5.07 -7.77 13.14
CA VAL A 130 5.69 -9.09 12.97
C VAL A 130 6.89 -9.05 12.03
N ALA A 131 7.82 -9.99 12.25
CA ALA A 131 8.96 -10.18 11.38
C ALA A 131 8.51 -10.46 9.94
N LYS A 132 9.17 -9.82 8.98
CA LYS A 132 8.86 -9.97 7.55
C LYS A 132 8.96 -11.44 7.14
N PRO A 133 8.04 -11.94 6.30
CA PRO A 133 8.19 -13.25 5.67
C PRO A 133 9.53 -13.38 4.94
N LYS A 134 10.14 -14.56 4.99
CA LYS A 134 11.25 -14.90 4.09
C LYS A 134 10.74 -14.78 2.65
N THR A 135 11.56 -14.24 1.75
CA THR A 135 11.22 -14.13 0.32
C THR A 135 12.35 -14.68 -0.52
N LYS A 136 12.01 -15.30 -1.66
CA LYS A 136 13.01 -15.83 -2.60
C LYS A 136 13.62 -14.67 -3.38
N THR A 137 14.94 -14.68 -3.51
CA THR A 137 15.64 -13.76 -4.40
C THR A 137 15.24 -14.06 -5.84
N LEU A 138 14.90 -13.03 -6.60
CA LEU A 138 14.61 -13.17 -8.03
C LEU A 138 15.82 -13.78 -8.74
N SER A 139 15.69 -14.96 -9.33
CA SER A 139 16.76 -15.58 -10.11
C SER A 139 17.06 -14.71 -11.35
N THR A 140 18.30 -14.20 -11.48
CA THR A 140 18.73 -13.44 -12.66
C THR A 140 19.16 -14.40 -13.74
N SER A 141 18.23 -14.75 -14.62
CA SER A 141 18.62 -15.07 -15.99
C SER A 141 18.21 -13.90 -16.87
N LEU A 142 19.19 -13.18 -17.42
CA LEU A 142 18.98 -12.09 -18.40
C LEU A 142 18.35 -12.57 -19.72
N THR A 143 18.10 -13.88 -19.84
CA THR A 143 17.48 -14.57 -20.97
C THR A 143 16.03 -14.97 -20.72
N GLN A 144 15.40 -14.45 -19.66
CA GLN A 144 14.05 -14.86 -19.29
C GLN A 144 13.01 -14.39 -20.33
N THR A 145 12.35 -15.36 -20.96
CA THR A 145 11.24 -15.11 -21.90
C THR A 145 10.00 -14.62 -21.13
N LEU A 146 9.34 -13.61 -21.68
CA LEU A 146 8.05 -13.13 -21.18
C LEU A 146 7.04 -14.28 -21.19
N SER A 147 6.48 -14.55 -20.02
CA SER A 147 5.48 -15.58 -19.78
C SER A 147 4.76 -15.31 -18.48
N LEU A 148 3.62 -15.98 -18.25
CA LEU A 148 2.86 -15.81 -17.01
C LEU A 148 3.67 -16.20 -15.76
N SER A 149 4.52 -17.22 -15.83
CA SER A 149 5.40 -17.61 -14.72
C SER A 149 6.47 -16.54 -14.44
N ALA A 150 7.04 -15.94 -15.49
CA ALA A 150 7.99 -14.85 -15.37
C ALA A 150 7.35 -13.59 -14.75
N LEU A 151 6.12 -13.25 -15.15
CA LEU A 151 5.34 -12.16 -14.55
C LEU A 151 5.02 -12.41 -13.07
N ARG A 152 4.67 -13.66 -12.70
CA ARG A 152 4.45 -14.03 -11.29
C ARG A 152 5.72 -13.91 -10.46
N ALA A 153 6.87 -14.34 -10.99
CA ALA A 153 8.16 -14.16 -10.32
C ALA A 153 8.50 -12.67 -10.13
N MET A 154 8.25 -11.85 -11.15
CA MET A 154 8.43 -10.40 -11.05
C MET A 154 7.48 -9.76 -10.04
N LEU A 155 6.21 -10.19 -10.00
CA LEU A 155 5.26 -9.73 -8.98
C LEU A 155 5.80 -10.00 -7.57
N GLY A 156 6.22 -11.23 -7.29
CA GLY A 156 6.81 -11.59 -5.99
C GLY A 156 8.05 -10.75 -5.65
N HIS A 157 8.94 -10.51 -6.62
CA HIS A 157 10.10 -9.62 -6.45
C HIS A 157 9.70 -8.20 -6.12
N THR A 158 8.78 -7.60 -6.90
CA THR A 158 8.33 -6.22 -6.69
C THR A 158 7.63 -6.04 -5.34
N GLN A 159 6.81 -7.00 -4.92
CA GLN A 159 6.15 -6.97 -3.61
C GLN A 159 7.16 -7.08 -2.47
N SER A 160 8.11 -8.02 -2.55
CA SER A 160 9.19 -8.16 -1.55
C SER A 160 10.06 -6.89 -1.46
N LEU A 161 10.39 -6.29 -2.59
CA LEU A 161 11.20 -5.09 -2.64
C LEU A 161 10.45 -3.89 -2.07
N LEU A 162 9.20 -3.65 -2.50
CA LEU A 162 8.37 -2.57 -1.96
C LEU A 162 8.13 -2.72 -0.45
N ASN A 163 7.89 -3.94 0.02
CA ASN A 163 7.82 -4.24 1.44
C ASN A 163 9.10 -3.83 2.19
N SER A 164 10.26 -4.15 1.61
CA SER A 164 11.57 -3.80 2.18
C SER A 164 11.81 -2.29 2.18
N ILE A 165 11.37 -1.57 1.13
CA ILE A 165 11.43 -0.11 1.04
C ILE A 165 10.57 0.53 2.13
N HIS A 166 9.34 0.08 2.34
CA HIS A 166 8.48 0.60 3.41
C HIS A 166 9.08 0.32 4.80
N ALA A 167 9.59 -0.90 5.04
CA ALA A 167 10.24 -1.24 6.29
C ALA A 167 11.49 -0.39 6.54
N PHE A 168 12.32 -0.16 5.51
CA PHE A 168 13.47 0.73 5.58
C PHE A 168 13.04 2.16 5.93
N ASN A 169 12.05 2.72 5.25
CA ASN A 169 11.56 4.08 5.49
C ASN A 169 11.01 4.25 6.92
N GLN A 170 10.29 3.25 7.44
CA GLN A 170 9.81 3.24 8.83
C GLN A 170 10.97 3.17 9.82
N LYS A 171 11.89 2.21 9.64
CA LYS A 171 13.04 2.01 10.53
C LYS A 171 13.96 3.24 10.56
N THR A 172 14.22 3.83 9.39
CA THR A 172 15.16 4.96 9.26
C THR A 172 14.74 6.16 10.10
N LYS A 173 13.44 6.44 10.23
CA LYS A 173 12.95 7.52 11.10
C LYS A 173 13.40 7.33 12.56
N LEU A 174 13.42 6.07 13.03
CA LEU A 174 13.73 5.69 14.40
C LEU A 174 15.23 5.49 14.66
N ARG A 175 16.07 5.40 13.62
CA ARG A 175 17.52 5.19 13.78
C ARG A 175 18.21 6.39 14.43
N PRO A 176 19.27 6.18 15.22
CA PRO A 176 20.14 7.26 15.68
C PRO A 176 20.88 7.89 14.48
N ALA A 177 21.31 9.16 14.58
CA ALA A 177 21.91 9.89 13.46
C ALA A 177 23.32 9.35 13.09
N GLU A 178 23.95 8.66 14.03
CA GLU A 178 25.26 8.03 13.93
C GLU A 178 25.26 6.84 12.97
N GLU A 179 24.11 6.20 12.71
CA GLU A 179 23.95 5.07 11.77
C GLU A 179 23.95 5.50 10.29
N PHE A 180 24.65 6.58 9.96
CA PHE A 180 24.68 7.17 8.62
C PHE A 180 25.14 6.17 7.54
N ASN A 181 26.20 5.40 7.83
CA ASN A 181 26.78 4.45 6.89
C ASN A 181 25.85 3.25 6.65
N GLU A 182 25.20 2.77 7.71
CA GLU A 182 24.25 1.68 7.67
C GLU A 182 23.00 2.08 6.89
N VAL A 183 22.51 3.31 7.06
CA VAL A 183 21.38 3.86 6.28
C VAL A 183 21.75 3.95 4.80
N HIS A 184 22.93 4.50 4.48
CA HIS A 184 23.37 4.63 3.10
C HIS A 184 23.56 3.27 2.41
N SER A 185 24.21 2.32 3.10
CA SER A 185 24.46 0.97 2.61
C SER A 185 23.16 0.20 2.33
N GLU A 186 22.20 0.23 3.27
CA GLU A 186 20.92 -0.44 3.10
C GLU A 186 20.09 0.17 1.96
N CYS A 187 20.07 1.51 1.83
CA CYS A 187 19.39 2.17 0.72
C CYS A 187 20.03 1.80 -0.63
N THR A 188 21.36 1.73 -0.68
CA THR A 188 22.10 1.33 -1.89
C THR A 188 21.74 -0.10 -2.31
N GLU A 189 21.64 -1.04 -1.37
CA GLU A 189 21.19 -2.41 -1.65
C GLU A 189 19.76 -2.45 -2.21
N LEU A 190 18.84 -1.66 -1.66
CA LEU A 190 17.48 -1.56 -2.19
C LEU A 190 17.46 -1.01 -3.63
N ILE A 191 18.29 -0.01 -3.94
CA ILE A 191 18.44 0.55 -5.28
C ILE A 191 19.04 -0.49 -6.25
N MET A 192 20.03 -1.27 -5.81
CA MET A 192 20.61 -2.35 -6.64
C MET A 192 19.54 -3.40 -6.99
N ARG A 193 18.72 -3.82 -6.02
CA ARG A 193 17.60 -4.73 -6.24
C ARG A 193 16.52 -4.14 -7.16
N PHE A 194 16.25 -2.83 -7.04
CA PHE A 194 15.36 -2.09 -7.93
C PHE A 194 15.86 -2.11 -9.37
N ASN A 195 17.11 -1.72 -9.61
CA ASN A 195 17.71 -1.65 -10.95
C ASN A 195 17.74 -3.02 -11.66
N ARG A 196 17.99 -4.09 -10.90
CA ARG A 196 17.91 -5.47 -11.39
C ARG A 196 16.51 -5.81 -11.91
N GLY A 197 15.47 -5.47 -11.14
CA GLY A 197 14.08 -5.66 -11.56
C GLY A 197 13.70 -4.78 -12.76
N ALA A 198 14.17 -3.54 -12.78
CA ALA A 198 13.95 -2.58 -13.86
C ALA A 198 14.49 -3.08 -15.21
N THR A 199 15.69 -3.67 -15.19
CA THR A 199 16.32 -4.24 -16.39
C THR A 199 15.48 -5.37 -16.98
N ILE A 200 14.93 -6.24 -16.13
CA ILE A 200 14.06 -7.35 -16.56
C ILE A 200 12.72 -6.82 -17.10
N MET A 201 12.13 -5.82 -16.44
CA MET A 201 10.91 -5.16 -16.93
C MET A 201 11.11 -4.53 -18.31
N GLU A 202 12.25 -3.89 -18.57
CA GLU A 202 12.56 -3.33 -19.90
C GLU A 202 12.62 -4.43 -20.97
N GLN A 203 13.20 -5.59 -20.65
CA GLN A 203 13.22 -6.74 -21.56
C GLN A 203 11.82 -7.31 -21.80
N PHE A 204 10.96 -7.34 -20.78
CA PHE A 204 9.58 -7.79 -20.94
C PHE A 204 8.78 -6.85 -21.82
N TRP A 205 8.93 -5.54 -21.66
CA TRP A 205 8.29 -4.55 -22.54
C TRP A 205 8.76 -4.65 -23.99
N LYS A 206 10.03 -4.97 -24.25
CA LYS A 206 10.53 -5.24 -25.62
C LYS A 206 9.89 -6.49 -26.25
N GLN A 207 9.54 -7.48 -25.43
CA GLN A 207 8.86 -8.71 -25.89
C GLN A 207 7.34 -8.53 -26.00
N ALA A 208 6.73 -7.63 -25.24
CA ALA A 208 5.27 -7.47 -25.19
C ALA A 208 4.57 -7.37 -26.57
N PRO A 209 5.09 -6.63 -27.57
CA PRO A 209 4.46 -6.54 -28.89
C PRO A 209 4.26 -7.89 -29.60
N THR A 210 5.09 -8.91 -29.29
CA THR A 210 4.94 -10.23 -29.91
C THR A 210 3.75 -11.02 -29.39
N PHE A 211 3.12 -10.56 -28.29
CA PHE A 211 1.98 -11.19 -27.64
C PHE A 211 0.69 -10.35 -27.75
N GLY A 212 0.70 -9.27 -28.55
CA GLY A 212 -0.42 -8.34 -28.64
C GLY A 212 -0.77 -7.75 -27.27
N ASP A 213 -2.05 -7.84 -26.90
CA ASP A 213 -2.57 -7.22 -25.67
C ASP A 213 -2.50 -8.12 -24.42
N GLU A 214 -2.11 -9.40 -24.59
CA GLU A 214 -2.21 -10.44 -23.53
C GLU A 214 -1.54 -10.03 -22.22
N PHE A 215 -0.35 -9.41 -22.30
CA PHE A 215 0.46 -9.06 -21.14
C PHE A 215 0.46 -7.56 -20.80
N LEU A 216 -0.31 -6.73 -21.52
CA LEU A 216 -0.27 -5.27 -21.31
C LEU A 216 -0.72 -4.87 -19.91
N GLN A 217 -1.84 -5.42 -19.43
CA GLN A 217 -2.36 -5.11 -18.10
C GLN A 217 -1.40 -5.52 -16.96
N PRO A 218 -0.91 -6.77 -16.87
CA PRO A 218 0.01 -7.16 -15.80
C PRO A 218 1.34 -6.40 -15.89
N LEU A 219 1.87 -6.12 -17.09
CA LEU A 219 3.07 -5.30 -17.24
C LEU A 219 2.85 -3.86 -16.76
N THR A 220 1.70 -3.26 -17.08
CA THR A 220 1.32 -1.92 -16.61
C THR A 220 1.23 -1.87 -15.07
N ALA A 221 0.65 -2.91 -14.45
CA ALA A 221 0.56 -2.99 -12.98
C ALA A 221 1.94 -3.15 -12.30
N LEU A 222 2.83 -3.95 -12.88
CA LEU A 222 4.20 -4.09 -12.40
C LEU A 222 4.99 -2.80 -12.57
N GLU A 223 4.85 -2.13 -13.72
CA GLU A 223 5.50 -0.85 -13.98
C GLU A 223 4.99 0.25 -13.07
N LEU A 224 3.68 0.29 -12.77
CA LEU A 224 3.11 1.22 -11.79
C LEU A 224 3.74 1.04 -10.41
N THR A 225 3.90 -0.22 -9.97
CA THR A 225 4.57 -0.53 -8.70
C THR A 225 6.03 -0.12 -8.73
N GLN A 226 6.73 -0.35 -9.85
CA GLN A 226 8.11 0.06 -10.06
C GLN A 226 8.27 1.59 -10.01
N ALA A 227 7.39 2.35 -10.67
CA ALA A 227 7.44 3.80 -10.67
C ALA A 227 7.25 4.38 -9.26
N GLN A 228 6.37 3.79 -8.44
CA GLN A 228 6.23 4.15 -7.02
C GLN A 228 7.49 3.83 -6.21
N MET A 229 8.10 2.65 -6.40
CA MET A 229 9.36 2.27 -5.73
C MET A 229 10.49 3.25 -6.06
N GLU A 230 10.61 3.66 -7.32
CA GLU A 230 11.63 4.63 -7.75
C GLU A 230 11.47 5.97 -7.01
N TYR A 231 10.25 6.49 -6.93
CA TYR A 231 9.97 7.70 -6.14
C TYR A 231 10.37 7.52 -4.67
N LEU A 232 9.96 6.43 -4.03
CA LEU A 232 10.26 6.17 -2.62
C LEU A 232 11.76 6.01 -2.32
N LEU A 233 12.55 5.62 -3.32
CA LEU A 233 14.02 5.46 -3.21
C LEU A 233 14.77 6.75 -3.55
N ARG A 234 14.27 7.57 -4.47
CA ARG A 234 15.01 8.71 -5.03
C ARG A 234 14.59 10.08 -4.49
N ASP A 235 13.38 10.19 -3.93
CA ASP A 235 12.87 11.43 -3.32
C ASP A 235 12.36 11.16 -1.89
N PRO A 236 13.26 10.84 -0.96
CA PRO A 236 12.92 10.61 0.44
C PRO A 236 12.36 11.89 1.09
N ARG A 237 11.57 11.72 2.15
CA ARG A 237 11.01 12.86 2.90
C ARG A 237 12.10 13.79 3.42
N SER A 238 11.84 15.10 3.41
CA SER A 238 12.80 16.13 3.82
C SER A 238 13.31 15.95 5.25
N ASP A 239 12.47 15.51 6.19
CA ASP A 239 12.87 15.21 7.58
C ASP A 239 13.91 14.07 7.65
N LEU A 240 13.82 13.08 6.77
CA LEU A 240 14.82 12.01 6.67
C LEU A 240 16.11 12.51 6.02
N VAL A 241 16.04 13.41 5.04
CA VAL A 241 17.23 14.00 4.41
C VAL A 241 18.00 14.91 5.38
N VAL A 242 17.30 15.71 6.18
CA VAL A 242 17.93 16.53 7.23
C VAL A 242 18.70 15.65 8.22
N LYS A 243 18.12 14.51 8.60
CA LYS A 243 18.74 13.56 9.52
C LYS A 243 19.86 12.73 8.86
N PHE A 244 19.67 12.33 7.61
CA PHE A 244 20.59 11.50 6.83
C PHE A 244 20.84 12.13 5.45
N PRO A 245 21.76 13.11 5.36
CA PRO A 245 22.02 13.82 4.09
C PRO A 245 22.46 12.92 2.93
N CYS A 246 23.00 11.73 3.21
CA CYS A 246 23.37 10.74 2.19
C CYS A 246 22.19 10.34 1.29
N LEU A 247 20.97 10.37 1.80
CA LEU A 247 19.79 9.97 1.03
C LEU A 247 19.49 10.93 -0.12
N ASN A 248 19.94 12.20 -0.04
CA ASN A 248 19.76 13.17 -1.12
C ASN A 248 20.64 12.89 -2.34
N SER A 249 21.70 12.10 -2.18
CA SER A 249 22.61 11.76 -3.30
C SER A 249 21.90 10.99 -4.41
N PHE A 250 20.84 10.24 -4.09
CA PHE A 250 20.10 9.40 -5.04
C PHE A 250 19.15 10.20 -5.97
N LYS A 251 18.89 11.47 -5.66
CA LYS A 251 18.14 12.39 -6.51
C LYS A 251 18.99 12.90 -7.69
N GLN A 252 20.31 12.95 -7.50
CA GLN A 252 21.25 13.49 -8.48
C GLN A 252 21.61 12.44 -9.55
N ALA A 253 22.18 12.91 -10.66
CA ALA A 253 22.73 12.05 -11.72
C ALA A 253 24.11 11.51 -11.31
N GLN A 254 24.16 10.71 -10.24
CA GLN A 254 25.41 10.18 -9.70
C GLN A 254 25.27 8.70 -9.31
N GLY A 255 26.37 7.97 -9.43
CA GLY A 255 26.46 6.57 -9.01
C GLY A 255 25.58 5.66 -9.87
N LEU A 256 24.52 5.11 -9.28
CA LEU A 256 23.64 4.12 -9.91
C LEU A 256 22.61 4.72 -10.89
N PHE A 257 22.46 6.05 -10.94
CA PHE A 257 21.50 6.73 -11.82
C PHE A 257 22.20 7.62 -12.85
N LYS A 258 21.79 7.49 -14.12
CA LYS A 258 22.37 8.25 -15.24
C LYS A 258 21.78 9.65 -15.43
N HIS A 259 20.60 9.89 -14.87
CA HIS A 259 19.83 11.12 -15.04
C HIS A 259 19.33 11.64 -13.69
N PRO A 260 19.21 12.97 -13.53
CA PRO A 260 18.60 13.54 -12.32
C PRO A 260 17.15 13.07 -12.22
N PHE A 261 16.65 12.99 -10.99
CA PHE A 261 15.28 12.56 -10.75
C PHE A 261 14.31 13.73 -10.94
N ASP A 262 13.53 13.67 -12.02
CA ASP A 262 12.42 14.61 -12.25
C ASP A 262 11.16 14.08 -11.54
N VAL A 263 10.89 14.67 -10.37
CA VAL A 263 9.77 14.29 -9.52
C VAL A 263 8.43 14.55 -10.22
N THR A 264 8.31 15.67 -10.95
CA THR A 264 7.09 16.03 -11.67
C THR A 264 6.79 15.03 -12.77
N ALA A 265 7.79 14.74 -13.62
CA ALA A 265 7.66 13.74 -14.67
C ALA A 265 7.33 12.35 -14.11
N GLN A 266 7.93 11.98 -12.97
CA GLN A 266 7.60 10.71 -12.32
C GLN A 266 6.14 10.63 -11.88
N PHE A 267 5.60 11.68 -11.25
CA PHE A 267 4.19 11.68 -10.84
C PHE A 267 3.22 11.65 -12.02
N VAL A 268 3.56 12.32 -13.14
CA VAL A 268 2.79 12.21 -14.38
C VAL A 268 2.79 10.77 -14.88
N ARG A 269 3.95 10.11 -14.93
CA ARG A 269 4.06 8.70 -15.33
C ARG A 269 3.27 7.76 -14.40
N ILE A 270 3.36 7.94 -13.08
CA ILE A 270 2.58 7.16 -12.11
C ILE A 270 1.08 7.35 -12.38
N PHE A 271 0.63 8.57 -12.65
CA PHE A 271 -0.76 8.86 -12.94
C PHE A 271 -1.23 8.18 -14.22
N GLU A 272 -0.48 8.29 -15.32
CA GLU A 272 -0.82 7.65 -16.60
C GLU A 272 -0.92 6.12 -16.49
N LEU A 273 -0.01 5.50 -15.74
CA LEU A 273 -0.04 4.07 -15.48
C LEU A 273 -1.25 3.67 -14.62
N ALA A 274 -1.59 4.47 -13.60
CA ALA A 274 -2.76 4.23 -12.76
C ALA A 274 -4.07 4.38 -13.56
N ASP A 275 -4.18 5.42 -14.38
CA ASP A 275 -5.34 5.72 -15.22
C ASP A 275 -5.62 4.58 -16.22
N LYS A 276 -4.57 4.02 -16.84
CA LYS A 276 -4.67 2.83 -17.72
C LYS A 276 -5.21 1.57 -17.04
N LEU A 277 -5.07 1.47 -15.71
CA LEU A 277 -5.55 0.32 -14.93
C LEU A 277 -6.96 0.51 -14.38
N LEU A 278 -7.52 1.71 -14.52
CA LEU A 278 -8.92 1.98 -14.22
C LEU A 278 -9.80 1.57 -15.41
N PRO A 279 -11.02 1.06 -15.15
CA PRO A 279 -11.94 0.70 -16.22
C PRO A 279 -12.30 1.94 -17.05
N LEU A 280 -12.26 1.81 -18.39
CA LEU A 280 -12.56 2.89 -19.34
C LEU A 280 -14.03 3.34 -19.30
N SER A 281 -14.93 2.49 -18.82
CA SER A 281 -16.37 2.77 -18.77
C SER A 281 -16.75 3.30 -17.39
N GLY A 282 -17.66 4.28 -17.34
CA GLY A 282 -18.29 4.82 -16.12
C GLY A 282 -19.17 3.83 -15.35
N ALA A 283 -18.84 2.53 -15.38
CA ALA A 283 -19.43 1.53 -14.53
C ALA A 283 -18.98 1.79 -13.10
N HIS A 284 -19.91 2.31 -12.29
CA HIS A 284 -19.76 2.54 -10.85
C HIS A 284 -19.66 1.24 -10.03
N THR A 285 -19.50 0.08 -10.66
CA THR A 285 -19.44 -1.22 -10.00
C THR A 285 -18.20 -1.28 -9.12
N PRO A 286 -18.35 -1.46 -7.81
CA PRO A 286 -17.21 -1.55 -6.92
C PRO A 286 -16.32 -2.75 -7.25
N ILE A 287 -15.00 -2.55 -7.25
CA ILE A 287 -14.02 -3.62 -7.50
C ILE A 287 -13.36 -4.01 -6.18
N PHE A 288 -13.34 -5.30 -5.89
CA PHE A 288 -12.55 -5.85 -4.79
C PHE A 288 -11.42 -6.70 -5.35
N GLN A 289 -10.21 -6.42 -4.90
CA GLN A 289 -9.04 -7.25 -5.16
C GLN A 289 -8.14 -7.29 -3.93
N THR A 290 -7.41 -8.39 -3.76
CA THR A 290 -6.45 -8.53 -2.65
C THR A 290 -5.12 -7.82 -2.94
N PRO A 291 -4.52 -7.96 -4.15
CA PRO A 291 -3.28 -7.25 -4.48
C PRO A 291 -3.48 -5.74 -4.52
N MET A 292 -2.38 -5.01 -4.35
CA MET A 292 -2.34 -3.57 -4.55
C MET A 292 -2.56 -3.24 -6.02
N GLY A 293 -3.47 -2.30 -6.32
CA GLY A 293 -3.74 -1.79 -7.65
C GLY A 293 -3.46 -0.28 -7.75
N PRO A 294 -4.23 0.47 -8.55
CA PRO A 294 -4.01 1.90 -8.73
C PRO A 294 -4.28 2.75 -7.48
N THR A 295 -5.02 2.28 -6.48
CA THR A 295 -5.46 3.13 -5.35
C THR A 295 -4.28 3.71 -4.56
N SER A 296 -3.26 2.91 -4.25
CA SER A 296 -2.08 3.40 -3.51
C SER A 296 -1.28 4.44 -4.30
N ALA A 297 -1.23 4.29 -5.63
CA ALA A 297 -0.57 5.24 -6.52
C ALA A 297 -1.33 6.56 -6.59
N LEU A 298 -2.66 6.52 -6.73
CA LEU A 298 -3.52 7.71 -6.71
C LEU A 298 -3.43 8.46 -5.38
N TRP A 299 -3.40 7.72 -4.26
CA TRP A 299 -3.12 8.28 -2.94
C TRP A 299 -1.74 8.94 -2.88
N LEU A 300 -0.71 8.27 -3.39
CA LEU A 300 0.65 8.81 -3.42
C LEU A 300 0.69 10.12 -4.22
N ILE A 301 0.05 10.17 -5.39
CA ILE A 301 -0.05 11.38 -6.21
C ILE A 301 -0.76 12.49 -5.43
N SER A 302 -1.93 12.22 -4.86
CA SER A 302 -2.73 13.26 -4.19
C SER A 302 -2.02 13.90 -3.01
N VAL A 303 -1.23 13.14 -2.24
CA VAL A 303 -0.58 13.65 -1.03
C VAL A 303 0.89 14.03 -1.21
N ARG A 304 1.60 13.50 -2.22
CA ARG A 304 3.05 13.72 -2.40
C ARG A 304 3.47 14.45 -3.67
N ALA A 305 2.62 14.55 -4.70
CA ALA A 305 3.03 15.30 -5.89
C ALA A 305 3.38 16.77 -5.52
N PRO A 306 4.35 17.39 -6.22
CA PRO A 306 4.74 18.78 -5.97
C PRO A 306 3.56 19.73 -5.96
N SER A 307 3.65 20.84 -5.22
CA SER A 307 2.56 21.83 -5.13
C SER A 307 2.17 22.41 -6.48
N SER A 308 3.13 22.56 -7.39
CA SER A 308 2.91 22.95 -8.79
C SER A 308 2.05 21.96 -9.59
N CYS A 309 1.90 20.71 -9.12
CA CYS A 309 1.10 19.66 -9.75
C CYS A 309 -0.35 19.60 -9.21
N GLN A 310 -0.92 20.70 -8.73
CA GLN A 310 -2.22 20.73 -8.07
C GLN A 310 -3.36 20.12 -8.91
N THR A 311 -3.38 20.35 -10.22
CA THR A 311 -4.36 19.72 -11.13
C THR A 311 -4.25 18.20 -11.13
N LEU A 312 -3.04 17.66 -11.12
CA LEU A 312 -2.78 16.22 -11.08
C LEU A 312 -3.27 15.61 -9.75
N ARG A 313 -2.98 16.28 -8.63
CA ARG A 313 -3.42 15.88 -7.29
C ARG A 313 -4.94 15.79 -7.19
N LYS A 314 -5.65 16.83 -7.67
CA LYS A 314 -7.12 16.86 -7.72
C LYS A 314 -7.70 15.78 -8.64
N ARG A 315 -7.07 15.52 -9.79
CA ARG A 315 -7.49 14.42 -10.68
C ARG A 315 -7.37 13.07 -9.99
N ALA A 316 -6.27 12.82 -9.26
CA ALA A 316 -6.08 11.57 -8.53
C ALA A 316 -7.15 11.37 -7.42
N VAL A 317 -7.47 12.44 -6.68
CA VAL A 317 -8.60 12.44 -5.72
C VAL A 317 -9.92 12.11 -6.41
N ARG A 318 -10.23 12.78 -7.53
CA ARG A 318 -11.45 12.51 -8.29
C ARG A 318 -11.52 11.06 -8.75
N LEU A 319 -10.43 10.48 -9.26
CA LEU A 319 -10.40 9.08 -9.69
C LEU A 319 -10.70 8.13 -8.52
N MET A 320 -10.11 8.35 -7.34
CA MET A 320 -10.40 7.57 -6.13
C MET A 320 -11.88 7.67 -5.69
N LEU A 321 -12.49 8.85 -5.76
CA LEU A 321 -13.89 9.08 -5.36
C LEU A 321 -14.91 8.58 -6.39
N THR A 322 -14.53 8.49 -7.67
CA THR A 322 -15.44 8.11 -8.77
C THR A 322 -15.34 6.65 -9.19
N HIS A 323 -14.28 5.95 -8.76
CA HIS A 323 -14.09 4.52 -9.00
C HIS A 323 -14.08 3.80 -7.64
N PRO A 324 -15.24 3.36 -7.12
CA PRO A 324 -15.31 2.63 -5.86
C PRO A 324 -14.45 1.36 -5.94
N ARG A 325 -13.42 1.28 -5.10
CA ARG A 325 -12.44 0.17 -5.13
C ARG A 325 -11.97 -0.17 -3.73
N ARG A 326 -11.83 -1.47 -3.47
CA ARG A 326 -11.22 -2.03 -2.26
C ARG A 326 -10.07 -2.95 -2.67
N GLU A 327 -8.85 -2.51 -2.40
CA GLU A 327 -7.61 -3.19 -2.78
C GLU A 327 -6.90 -3.67 -1.51
N GLY A 328 -7.40 -4.77 -0.97
CA GLY A 328 -7.05 -5.25 0.37
C GLY A 328 -7.38 -4.19 1.44
N PHE A 329 -6.33 -3.64 2.04
CA PHE A 329 -6.40 -2.60 3.06
C PHE A 329 -6.65 -1.19 2.48
N TRP A 330 -6.44 -0.99 1.18
CA TRP A 330 -6.72 0.27 0.52
C TRP A 330 -8.20 0.40 0.20
N ASP A 331 -8.82 1.39 0.83
CA ASP A 331 -10.16 1.84 0.53
C ASP A 331 -10.08 3.10 -0.35
N GLY A 332 -10.50 2.97 -1.61
CA GLY A 332 -10.38 4.04 -2.60
C GLY A 332 -11.16 5.29 -2.21
N MET A 333 -12.42 5.16 -1.79
CA MET A 333 -13.24 6.33 -1.49
C MET A 333 -12.81 6.99 -0.18
N LEU A 334 -12.49 6.21 0.86
CA LEU A 334 -11.97 6.76 2.12
C LEU A 334 -10.62 7.47 1.90
N ALA A 335 -9.70 6.87 1.13
CA ALA A 335 -8.44 7.51 0.77
C ALA A 335 -8.68 8.80 -0.03
N GLY A 336 -9.66 8.81 -0.93
CA GLY A 336 -10.11 9.99 -1.68
C GLY A 336 -10.62 11.10 -0.75
N GLN A 337 -11.50 10.78 0.20
CA GLN A 337 -12.06 11.73 1.17
C GLN A 337 -10.97 12.35 2.05
N ILE A 338 -10.05 11.53 2.56
CA ILE A 338 -8.91 12.00 3.36
C ILE A 338 -8.02 12.93 2.52
N ALA A 339 -7.71 12.54 1.29
CA ALA A 339 -6.87 13.35 0.42
C ALA A 339 -7.55 14.67 0.00
N GLU A 340 -8.86 14.66 -0.26
CA GLU A 340 -9.65 15.86 -0.54
C GLU A 340 -9.58 16.86 0.62
N GLU A 341 -9.77 16.37 1.84
CA GLU A 341 -9.68 17.20 3.05
C GLU A 341 -8.26 17.75 3.26
N ALA A 342 -7.23 16.96 2.96
CA ALA A 342 -5.85 17.43 3.02
C ALA A 342 -5.61 18.58 2.04
N LEU A 343 -6.04 18.43 0.77
CA LEU A 343 -5.93 19.50 -0.23
C LEU A 343 -6.71 20.76 0.18
N ARG A 344 -7.89 20.59 0.80
CA ARG A 344 -8.70 21.70 1.32
C ARG A 344 -7.94 22.46 2.41
N LEU A 345 -7.42 21.75 3.42
CA LEU A 345 -6.64 22.33 4.52
C LEU A 345 -5.38 23.05 4.03
N GLU A 346 -4.65 22.48 3.07
CA GLU A 346 -3.47 23.11 2.46
C GLU A 346 -3.84 24.46 1.81
N GLN A 347 -4.93 24.51 1.05
CA GLN A 347 -5.41 25.74 0.41
C GLN A 347 -5.90 26.77 1.42
N GLU A 348 -6.60 26.35 2.48
CA GLU A 348 -7.02 27.25 3.57
C GLU A 348 -5.83 27.89 4.28
N ARG A 349 -4.80 27.08 4.60
CA ARG A 349 -3.57 27.57 5.23
C ARG A 349 -2.84 28.57 4.34
N ALA A 350 -2.72 28.26 3.04
CA ALA A 350 -2.07 29.16 2.08
C ALA A 350 -2.82 30.49 1.93
N ARG A 351 -4.15 30.46 1.86
CA ARG A 351 -4.97 31.69 1.82
C ARG A 351 -4.82 32.52 3.09
N ALA A 352 -4.86 31.87 4.25
CA ALA A 352 -4.70 32.54 5.54
C ALA A 352 -3.33 33.23 5.67
N GLU A 353 -2.25 32.59 5.22
CA GLU A 353 -0.90 33.18 5.24
C GLU A 353 -0.78 34.43 4.34
N LEU A 354 -1.52 34.45 3.22
CA LEU A 354 -1.59 35.60 2.31
C LEU A 354 -2.61 36.67 2.75
N GLY A 355 -3.33 36.47 3.85
CA GLY A 355 -4.40 37.37 4.29
C GLY A 355 -5.61 37.40 3.34
N LEU A 356 -5.80 36.34 2.55
CA LEU A 356 -6.91 36.18 1.61
C LEU A 356 -8.08 35.51 2.34
N PHE A 357 -9.04 36.31 2.81
CA PHE A 357 -10.20 35.83 3.58
C PHE A 357 -11.47 35.70 2.73
N ASP A 358 -11.42 36.07 1.44
CA ASP A 358 -12.59 36.12 0.56
C ASP A 358 -12.77 34.87 -0.30
N HIS A 359 -14.03 34.52 -0.56
CA HIS A 359 -14.46 33.35 -1.34
C HIS A 359 -14.28 33.50 -2.87
N ASP A 360 -13.85 34.66 -3.36
CA ASP A 360 -13.84 34.99 -4.79
C ASP A 360 -12.60 34.50 -5.58
N LEU A 361 -11.66 33.82 -4.94
CA LEU A 361 -10.55 33.17 -5.64
C LEU A 361 -10.90 31.72 -5.98
N ASN A 362 -11.60 31.54 -7.09
CA ASN A 362 -11.85 30.23 -7.72
C ASN A 362 -10.58 29.53 -8.24
N HIS A 363 -9.40 30.14 -8.07
CA HIS A 363 -8.13 29.56 -8.48
C HIS A 363 -7.43 28.87 -7.31
N ASP A 364 -6.80 27.73 -7.61
CA ASP A 364 -5.93 27.07 -6.64
C ASP A 364 -4.64 27.86 -6.47
N LEU A 365 -4.18 27.99 -5.23
CA LEU A 365 -2.86 28.54 -4.93
C LEU A 365 -1.80 27.44 -5.04
N GLU A 366 -0.59 27.81 -5.46
CA GLU A 366 0.58 26.98 -5.23
C GLU A 366 0.92 27.02 -3.74
N VAL A 367 0.72 25.90 -3.05
CA VAL A 367 0.86 25.81 -1.59
C VAL A 367 2.35 25.75 -1.21
N PRO A 368 2.86 26.69 -0.40
CA PRO A 368 4.22 26.63 0.14
C PRO A 368 4.51 25.32 0.87
N GLU A 369 5.73 24.79 0.74
CA GLU A 369 6.13 23.49 1.31
C GLU A 369 5.91 23.40 2.83
N HIS A 370 6.06 24.48 3.59
CA HIS A 370 5.84 24.47 5.04
C HIS A 370 4.36 24.40 5.45
N LEU A 371 3.42 24.64 4.52
CA LEU A 371 1.97 24.54 4.74
C LEU A 371 1.39 23.23 4.20
N ARG A 372 2.19 22.42 3.50
CA ARG A 372 1.80 21.11 2.97
C ARG A 372 1.52 20.13 4.11
N ILE A 373 0.45 19.34 3.96
CA ILE A 373 0.21 18.20 4.84
C ILE A 373 1.16 17.07 4.42
N ILE A 374 2.05 16.67 5.32
CA ILE A 374 3.12 15.70 5.02
C ILE A 374 3.03 14.43 5.86
N ALA A 375 2.18 14.41 6.88
CA ALA A 375 1.90 13.25 7.72
C ALA A 375 0.40 13.10 8.00
N PHE A 376 -0.02 11.84 8.03
CA PHE A 376 -1.39 11.41 8.31
C PHE A 376 -1.32 10.37 9.43
N TYR A 377 -2.06 10.58 10.52
CA TYR A 377 -2.20 9.58 11.58
C TYR A 377 -3.64 9.09 11.63
N LEU A 378 -3.82 7.82 11.28
CA LEU A 378 -5.12 7.16 11.29
C LEU A 378 -5.25 6.34 12.57
N THR A 379 -6.25 6.66 13.37
CA THR A 379 -6.59 5.93 14.59
C THR A 379 -8.01 5.38 14.48
N HIS A 380 -8.15 4.07 14.59
CA HIS A 380 -9.44 3.40 14.64
C HIS A 380 -9.89 3.27 16.11
N PRO A 381 -11.01 3.90 16.51
CA PRO A 381 -11.53 3.81 17.87
C PRO A 381 -11.80 2.37 18.31
N GLU A 382 -11.83 2.11 19.62
CA GLU A 382 -12.22 0.80 20.15
C GLU A 382 -13.73 0.57 20.07
N ASP A 383 -14.51 1.65 20.21
CA ASP A 383 -15.96 1.58 20.25
C ASP A 383 -16.61 1.74 18.87
N SER A 384 -15.83 1.83 17.78
CA SER A 384 -16.35 2.01 16.43
C SER A 384 -15.48 1.38 15.35
N ASP A 385 -16.00 0.32 14.73
CA ASP A 385 -15.33 -0.42 13.65
C ASP A 385 -15.41 0.27 12.28
N ARG A 386 -16.24 1.31 12.15
CA ARG A 386 -16.52 2.04 10.90
C ARG A 386 -16.25 3.53 10.99
N THR A 387 -15.32 3.89 11.86
CA THR A 387 -14.86 5.27 12.03
C THR A 387 -13.35 5.30 12.07
N VAL A 388 -12.77 6.35 11.49
CA VAL A 388 -11.35 6.66 11.62
C VAL A 388 -11.20 8.11 12.06
N LYS A 389 -10.37 8.31 13.08
CA LYS A 389 -9.83 9.62 13.44
C LYS A 389 -8.61 9.85 12.57
N VAL A 390 -8.59 10.93 11.81
CA VAL A 390 -7.46 11.32 10.96
C VAL A 390 -6.87 12.61 11.48
N GLU A 391 -5.58 12.59 11.75
CA GLU A 391 -4.78 13.77 12.07
C GLU A 391 -3.93 14.16 10.86
N PHE A 392 -4.00 15.44 10.47
CA PHE A 392 -3.32 16.05 9.33
C PHE A 392 -2.26 17.03 9.83
N SER A 393 -0.98 16.66 9.67
CA SER A 393 0.15 17.43 10.20
C SER A 393 1.02 18.02 9.08
N ASP A 394 1.38 19.30 9.20
CA ASP A 394 2.43 19.93 8.40
C ASP A 394 3.82 19.78 9.06
N ALA A 395 4.85 20.36 8.44
CA ALA A 395 6.22 20.30 8.96
C ALA A 395 6.39 20.97 10.34
N ARG A 396 5.60 22.01 10.65
CA ARG A 396 5.67 22.73 11.93
C ARG A 396 5.01 21.94 13.04
N ASP A 397 3.83 21.36 12.76
CA ASP A 397 3.11 20.48 13.69
C ASP A 397 4.05 19.36 14.18
N LEU A 398 4.77 18.73 13.23
CA LEU A 398 5.74 17.67 13.52
C LEU A 398 6.97 18.17 14.29
N ALA A 399 7.46 19.37 14.00
CA ALA A 399 8.65 19.94 14.66
C ALA A 399 8.38 20.30 16.13
N ILE A 400 7.17 20.79 16.43
CA ILE A 400 6.78 21.19 17.79
C ILE A 400 6.22 19.98 18.57
N GLY A 401 5.84 18.90 17.88
CA GLY A 401 5.28 17.69 18.49
C GLY A 401 3.84 17.89 18.95
N ILE A 402 3.11 18.81 18.33
CA ILE A 402 1.69 19.04 18.60
C ILE A 402 0.83 18.28 17.59
N PRO A 403 -0.38 17.82 17.98
CA PRO A 403 -1.30 17.22 17.04
C PRO A 403 -1.69 18.20 15.93
N GLY A 404 -1.72 17.70 14.70
CA GLY A 404 -2.22 18.44 13.55
C GLY A 404 -3.74 18.67 13.58
N SER A 405 -4.31 19.11 12.46
CA SER A 405 -5.77 19.24 12.33
C SER A 405 -6.44 17.87 12.41
N VAL A 406 -7.51 17.73 13.19
CA VAL A 406 -8.20 16.44 13.38
C VAL A 406 -9.55 16.43 12.66
N ARG A 407 -9.87 15.30 12.01
CA ARG A 407 -11.20 14.98 11.47
C ARG A 407 -11.61 13.57 11.85
N TRP A 408 -12.92 13.37 11.92
CA TRP A 408 -13.55 12.07 12.08
C TRP A 408 -14.26 11.73 10.79
N ILE A 409 -13.96 10.56 10.23
CA ILE A 409 -14.60 10.07 9.02
C ILE A 409 -15.25 8.74 9.38
N SER A 410 -16.53 8.63 9.12
CA SER A 410 -17.33 7.42 9.32
C SER A 410 -17.93 6.98 7.99
N TRP A 411 -18.15 5.68 7.84
CA TRP A 411 -18.59 5.09 6.58
C TRP A 411 -19.54 3.92 6.75
#